data_AF-A0A7Y0R157-F1
#
_entry.id   AF-A0A7Y0R157-F1
#
_cell.length_a   1.000
_cell.length_b   1.000
_cell.length_c   1.000
_cell.angle_alpha   90.00
_cell.angle_beta   90.00
_cell.angle_gamma   90.00
#
_symmetry.space_group_name_H-M   'P 1'
#
loop_
_entity.id
_entity.type
_entity.pdbx_description
1 polymer ?
#
loop_
_entity_poly.entity_id
_entity_poly.type
_entity_poly.pdbx_seq_one_letter_code
_entity_poly.pdbx_strand_id
1 'polypeptide(L)'
;MIKTKKQAGKLLVGLSLFTVALTFNAPAQAASQDECSIWLCLPSGFPGGCGAAKSAMKKRIKKLKPPLPSFTSCAVNPPSGSGSHMSSQHGYAAFIPSHQVCSQYRYGGDRRRCVSWETIPDQYIKGTRCRRDRDGYRTPKGCTRTERFAEVYIENELAGPTYYW
;
A
#
# COMPACT_ATOMS: atom_id res chain seq x y z
N MET A 1 -29.78 47.30 53.60
CA MET A 1 -31.16 46.86 53.37
C MET A 1 -31.25 46.21 52.00
N ILE A 2 -31.26 44.87 51.92
CA ILE A 2 -31.49 44.13 50.67
C ILE A 2 -32.62 43.15 50.96
N LYS A 3 -33.78 43.39 50.34
CA LYS A 3 -35.01 42.63 50.48
C LYS A 3 -34.87 41.29 49.75
N THR A 4 -34.93 40.19 50.47
CA THR A 4 -35.19 38.84 49.92
C THR A 4 -36.63 38.77 49.39
N LYS A 5 -36.80 38.37 48.12
CA LYS A 5 -38.11 38.06 47.54
C LYS A 5 -38.17 36.57 47.18
N LYS A 6 -38.99 35.85 47.93
CA LYS A 6 -39.40 34.46 47.73
C LYS A 6 -40.31 34.39 46.49
N GLN A 7 -40.05 33.45 45.58
CA GLN A 7 -41.01 33.09 44.53
C GLN A 7 -41.15 31.57 44.49
N ALA A 8 -42.41 31.16 44.58
CA ALA A 8 -42.89 29.79 44.68
C ALA A 8 -42.98 29.14 43.30
N GLY A 9 -42.95 27.81 43.30
CA GLY A 9 -42.83 26.97 42.11
C GLY A 9 -44.01 27.03 41.13
N LYS A 10 -43.70 26.62 39.90
CA LYS A 10 -44.63 25.98 38.97
C LYS A 10 -43.89 24.82 38.31
N LEU A 11 -44.35 23.62 38.65
CA LEU A 11 -44.04 22.36 37.98
C LEU A 11 -44.46 22.49 36.52
N LEU A 12 -43.53 22.38 35.58
CA LEU A 12 -43.83 22.10 34.17
C LEU A 12 -43.12 20.81 33.80
N VAL A 13 -43.92 19.75 33.72
CA VAL A 13 -43.55 18.44 33.18
C VAL A 13 -43.38 18.63 31.67
N GLY A 14 -42.13 18.82 31.24
CA GLY A 14 -41.74 18.83 29.83
C GLY A 14 -41.18 17.46 29.44
N LEU A 15 -41.96 16.72 28.66
CA LEU A 15 -41.61 15.40 28.10
C LEU A 15 -40.36 15.53 27.20
N SER A 16 -39.19 15.20 27.75
CA SER A 16 -37.93 15.15 26.99
C SER A 16 -37.91 13.90 26.11
N LEU A 17 -38.15 14.08 24.81
CA LEU A 17 -37.81 13.09 23.79
C LEU A 17 -36.29 13.02 23.67
N PHE A 18 -35.68 12.10 24.42
CA PHE A 18 -34.29 11.68 24.19
C PHE A 18 -34.23 10.90 22.88
N THR A 19 -33.93 11.60 21.78
CA THR A 19 -33.51 10.97 20.54
C THR A 19 -32.16 10.31 20.79
N VAL A 20 -32.15 9.01 21.03
CA VAL A 20 -30.92 8.21 21.11
C VAL A 20 -30.30 8.20 19.72
N ALA A 21 -29.36 9.11 19.48
CA ALA A 21 -28.47 9.05 18.34
C ALA A 21 -27.60 7.81 18.54
N LEU A 22 -27.92 6.73 17.80
CA LEU A 22 -27.03 5.59 17.60
C LEU A 22 -25.79 6.10 16.86
N THR A 23 -24.84 6.63 17.63
CA THR A 23 -23.49 6.88 17.15
C THR A 23 -22.87 5.50 16.91
N PHE A 24 -22.94 5.04 15.66
CA PHE A 24 -22.09 3.96 15.18
C PHE A 24 -20.64 4.45 15.25
N ASN A 25 -20.06 4.40 16.44
CA ASN A 25 -18.62 4.49 16.64
C ASN A 25 -18.03 3.21 16.05
N ALA A 26 -17.79 3.22 14.74
CA ALA A 26 -16.92 2.24 14.15
C ALA A 26 -15.61 2.28 14.95
N PRO A 27 -15.13 1.15 15.51
CA PRO A 27 -13.91 1.17 16.28
C PRO A 27 -12.79 1.68 15.36
N ALA A 28 -12.20 2.82 15.72
CA ALA A 28 -10.94 3.25 15.14
C ALA A 28 -9.92 2.18 15.51
N GLN A 29 -9.67 1.24 14.60
CA GLN A 29 -8.59 0.27 14.75
C GLN A 29 -7.29 1.07 14.62
N ALA A 30 -6.77 1.54 15.75
CA ALA A 30 -5.38 1.98 15.83
C ALA A 30 -4.54 0.81 15.29
N ALA A 31 -3.68 1.11 14.31
CA ALA A 31 -2.77 0.12 13.77
C ALA A 31 -1.87 -0.37 14.92
N SER A 32 -1.59 -1.68 14.97
CA SER A 32 -0.69 -2.19 16.00
C SER A 32 0.73 -1.65 15.78
N GLN A 33 1.58 -1.70 16.81
CA GLN A 33 2.98 -1.32 16.68
C GLN A 33 3.69 -2.10 15.56
N ASP A 34 3.39 -3.39 15.41
CA ASP A 34 3.88 -4.22 14.30
C ASP A 34 3.39 -3.72 12.94
N GLU A 35 2.12 -3.32 12.82
CA GLU A 35 1.60 -2.76 11.57
C GLU A 35 2.25 -1.41 11.23
N CYS A 36 2.47 -0.56 12.23
CA CYS A 36 3.12 0.73 12.03
C CYS A 36 4.60 0.60 11.68
N SER A 37 5.28 -0.42 12.22
CA SER A 37 6.67 -0.71 11.87
C SER A 37 6.87 -1.14 10.40
N ILE A 38 5.80 -1.49 9.67
CA ILE A 38 5.86 -1.76 8.23
C ILE A 38 6.43 -0.54 7.47
N TRP A 39 6.05 0.67 7.86
CA TRP A 39 6.53 1.91 7.22
C TRP A 39 8.05 2.07 7.28
N LEU A 40 8.68 1.59 8.35
CA LEU A 40 10.13 1.66 8.56
C LEU A 40 10.87 0.48 7.91
N CYS A 41 10.25 -0.69 7.93
CA CYS A 41 10.87 -1.93 7.48
C CYS A 41 10.73 -2.20 5.97
N LEU A 42 9.70 -1.65 5.32
CA LEU A 42 9.44 -1.90 3.90
C LEU A 42 10.54 -1.35 2.98
N PRO A 43 11.05 -0.10 3.15
CA PRO A 43 12.07 0.45 2.26
C PRO A 43 13.35 -0.38 2.19
N SER A 44 13.65 -1.15 3.23
CA SER A 44 14.82 -2.04 3.32
C SER A 44 14.50 -3.51 2.99
N GLY A 45 13.27 -3.81 2.55
CA GLY A 45 12.85 -5.17 2.18
C GLY A 45 12.64 -6.12 3.36
N PHE A 46 12.38 -5.59 4.56
CA PHE A 46 12.28 -6.34 5.82
C PHE A 46 13.58 -7.08 6.20
N PRO A 47 14.65 -6.35 6.55
CA PRO A 47 15.91 -6.95 7.02
C PRO A 47 15.73 -7.67 8.37
N GLY A 48 16.83 -8.19 8.92
CA GLY A 48 16.83 -8.76 10.28
C GLY A 48 16.18 -7.81 11.30
N GLY A 49 15.35 -8.35 12.20
CA GLY A 49 14.57 -7.56 13.17
C GLY A 49 13.19 -7.09 12.67
N CYS A 50 12.93 -7.09 11.36
CA CYS A 50 11.64 -6.68 10.78
C CYS A 50 10.64 -7.84 10.58
N GLY A 51 10.84 -8.97 11.25
CA GLY A 51 10.01 -10.18 11.09
C GLY A 51 8.55 -9.98 11.51
N ALA A 52 8.31 -9.24 12.58
CA ALA A 52 6.97 -8.89 13.06
C ALA A 52 6.24 -7.99 12.04
N ALA A 53 6.91 -6.94 11.56
CA ALA A 53 6.41 -6.06 10.51
C ALA A 53 6.02 -6.83 9.23
N LYS A 54 6.90 -7.72 8.75
CA LYS A 54 6.65 -8.55 7.57
C LYS A 54 5.43 -9.44 7.76
N SER A 55 5.30 -10.03 8.95
CA SER A 55 4.16 -10.88 9.31
C SER A 55 2.86 -10.08 9.40
N ALA A 56 2.91 -8.87 9.95
CA ALA A 56 1.78 -7.94 10.00
C ALA A 56 1.33 -7.54 8.59
N MET A 57 2.26 -7.17 7.70
CA MET A 57 1.96 -6.85 6.30
C MET A 57 1.28 -8.05 5.60
N LYS A 58 1.88 -9.25 5.71
CA LYS A 58 1.28 -10.48 5.16
C LYS A 58 -0.11 -10.74 5.71
N LYS A 59 -0.33 -10.51 7.00
CA LYS A 59 -1.64 -10.67 7.66
C LYS A 59 -2.68 -9.68 7.11
N ARG A 60 -2.30 -8.43 6.85
CA ARG A 60 -3.17 -7.44 6.21
C ARG A 60 -3.57 -7.85 4.79
N ILE A 61 -2.59 -8.30 3.99
CA ILE A 61 -2.84 -8.81 2.63
C ILE A 61 -3.79 -10.02 2.65
N LYS A 62 -3.57 -10.97 3.55
CA LYS A 62 -4.46 -12.14 3.74
C LYS A 62 -5.88 -11.74 4.13
N LYS A 63 -6.05 -10.61 4.81
CA LYS A 63 -7.34 -10.04 5.20
C LYS A 63 -7.90 -9.05 4.16
N LEU A 64 -7.34 -9.02 2.95
CA LEU A 64 -7.74 -8.11 1.87
C LEU A 64 -7.67 -6.63 2.25
N LYS A 65 -6.81 -6.28 3.23
CA LYS A 65 -6.50 -4.90 3.59
C LYS A 65 -5.29 -4.40 2.78
N PRO A 66 -5.14 -3.07 2.60
CA PRO A 66 -3.92 -2.49 2.06
C PRO A 66 -2.68 -2.99 2.82
N PRO A 67 -1.55 -3.25 2.12
CA PRO A 67 -0.35 -3.82 2.72
C PRO A 67 0.21 -2.94 3.85
N LEU A 68 0.15 -1.62 3.70
CA LEU A 68 0.48 -0.66 4.75
C LEU A 68 -0.80 -0.18 5.45
N PRO A 69 -0.78 0.07 6.77
CA PRO A 69 -1.83 0.82 7.44
C PRO A 69 -1.85 2.28 6.97
N SER A 70 -2.97 2.97 7.24
CA SER A 70 -3.03 4.42 7.02
C SER A 70 -1.88 5.09 7.78
N PHE A 71 -1.12 5.98 7.13
CA PHE A 71 0.01 6.63 7.79
C PHE A 71 -0.43 7.41 9.03
N THR A 72 -1.57 8.11 8.97
CA THR A 72 -2.14 8.85 10.10
C THR A 72 -2.45 7.97 11.32
N SER A 73 -2.71 6.67 11.13
CA SER A 73 -2.91 5.74 12.25
C SER A 73 -1.61 5.34 12.96
N CYS A 74 -0.46 5.71 12.39
CA CYS A 74 0.88 5.39 12.87
C CYS A 74 1.73 6.63 13.17
N ALA A 75 1.38 7.77 12.57
CA ALA A 75 2.03 9.05 12.81
C ALA A 75 1.49 9.67 14.11
N VAL A 76 2.35 9.76 15.12
CA VAL A 76 2.06 10.52 16.34
C VAL A 76 2.15 12.01 16.00
N ASN A 77 1.00 12.70 15.95
CA ASN A 77 0.78 14.15 15.78
C ASN A 77 2.03 15.00 15.45
N PRO A 78 2.45 15.08 14.18
CA PRO A 78 3.40 16.10 13.76
C PRO A 78 2.77 17.50 13.95
N PRO A 79 3.40 18.46 14.66
CA PRO A 79 2.89 19.82 14.74
C PRO A 79 2.79 20.44 13.35
N SER A 80 1.86 21.38 13.15
CA SER A 80 1.68 22.08 11.88
C SER A 80 3.02 22.69 11.42
N GLY A 81 3.54 22.21 10.29
CA GLY A 81 4.83 22.64 9.73
C GLY A 81 6.04 21.77 10.12
N SER A 82 5.86 20.66 10.83
CA SER A 82 6.95 19.72 11.13
C SER A 82 6.45 18.28 11.19
N GLY A 83 6.75 17.51 10.14
CA GLY A 83 6.51 16.09 10.03
C GLY A 83 6.75 15.61 8.61
N SER A 84 7.46 14.50 8.44
CA SER A 84 7.69 13.94 7.10
C SER A 84 6.37 13.49 6.48
N HIS A 85 6.05 13.98 5.28
CA HIS A 85 4.90 13.53 4.50
C HIS A 85 5.20 12.14 3.95
N MET A 86 4.77 11.10 4.69
CA MET A 86 4.89 9.73 4.24
C MET A 86 3.62 9.27 3.51
N SER A 87 3.80 8.69 2.33
CA SER A 87 2.72 8.10 1.55
C SER A 87 3.16 6.75 0.97
N SER A 88 2.20 5.95 0.49
CA SER A 88 2.51 4.65 -0.09
C SER A 88 1.75 4.40 -1.37
N GLN A 89 2.38 3.69 -2.28
CA GLN A 89 1.75 3.16 -3.48
C GLN A 89 1.89 1.65 -3.48
N HIS A 90 0.84 0.95 -3.88
CA HIS A 90 0.87 -0.50 -4.02
C HIS A 90 -0.07 -0.95 -5.12
N GLY A 91 0.19 -2.12 -5.68
CA GLY A 91 -0.58 -2.63 -6.80
C GLY A 91 -0.09 -3.97 -7.30
N TYR A 92 -0.37 -4.22 -8.59
CA TYR A 92 0.13 -5.38 -9.31
C TYR A 92 1.24 -4.96 -10.27
N ALA A 93 2.19 -5.86 -10.50
CA ALA A 93 3.21 -5.71 -11.52
C ALA A 93 3.35 -7.00 -12.33
N ALA A 94 3.56 -6.86 -13.63
CA ALA A 94 3.88 -7.97 -14.51
C ALA A 94 5.38 -8.25 -14.44
N PHE A 95 5.76 -9.49 -14.10
CA PHE A 95 7.16 -9.90 -14.01
C PHE A 95 7.61 -10.62 -15.29
N ILE A 96 8.61 -10.05 -15.95
CA ILE A 96 9.29 -10.65 -17.09
C ILE A 96 10.68 -11.06 -16.60
N PRO A 97 11.00 -12.36 -16.58
CA PRO A 97 12.31 -12.82 -16.12
C PRO A 97 13.40 -12.40 -17.11
N SER A 98 14.63 -12.39 -16.63
CA SER A 98 15.82 -12.23 -17.43
C SER A 98 15.83 -13.21 -18.60
N HIS A 99 16.09 -12.70 -19.79
CA HIS A 99 16.05 -13.48 -21.01
C HIS A 99 16.99 -12.91 -22.06
N GLN A 100 17.42 -13.76 -22.99
CA GLN A 100 18.25 -13.32 -24.10
C GLN A 100 17.39 -12.83 -25.25
N VAL A 101 17.79 -11.71 -25.82
CA VAL A 101 17.26 -11.18 -27.08
C VAL A 101 18.39 -11.14 -28.09
N CYS A 102 18.06 -11.43 -29.35
CA CYS A 102 19.04 -11.31 -30.41
C CYS A 102 19.33 -9.83 -30.67
N SER A 103 20.56 -9.39 -30.42
CA SER A 103 20.99 -8.00 -30.62
C SER A 103 21.52 -7.76 -32.03
N GLN A 104 22.02 -8.81 -32.70
CA GLN A 104 22.51 -8.71 -34.08
C GLN A 104 22.15 -9.92 -34.92
N TYR A 105 21.63 -9.66 -36.11
CA TYR A 105 21.35 -10.67 -37.13
C TYR A 105 22.36 -10.60 -38.26
N ARG A 106 22.75 -11.76 -38.79
CA ARG A 106 23.42 -11.90 -40.07
C ARG A 106 22.45 -12.46 -41.09
N TYR A 107 22.45 -11.86 -42.27
CA TYR A 107 21.60 -12.25 -43.39
C TYR A 107 22.42 -13.02 -44.42
N GLY A 108 21.87 -14.11 -44.93
CA GLY A 108 22.43 -14.88 -46.04
C GLY A 108 21.30 -15.42 -46.90
N GLY A 109 21.09 -14.80 -48.07
CA GLY A 109 19.86 -14.99 -48.85
C GLY A 109 18.62 -14.63 -48.01
N ASP A 110 17.58 -15.46 -48.07
CA ASP A 110 16.31 -15.26 -47.35
C ASP A 110 16.34 -15.70 -45.87
N ARG A 111 17.50 -16.18 -45.37
CA ARG A 111 17.63 -16.64 -43.98
C ARG A 111 18.32 -15.57 -43.12
N ARG A 112 17.70 -15.26 -41.97
CA ARG A 112 18.39 -14.54 -40.88
C ARG A 112 18.86 -15.51 -39.81
N ARG A 113 20.09 -15.34 -39.35
CA ARG A 113 20.66 -16.06 -38.20
C ARG A 113 21.02 -15.04 -37.13
N CYS A 114 20.65 -15.31 -35.88
CA CYS A 114 21.16 -14.52 -34.77
C CYS A 114 22.66 -14.78 -34.59
N VAL A 115 23.47 -13.73 -34.56
CA VAL A 115 24.94 -13.82 -34.40
C VAL A 115 25.45 -13.15 -33.13
N SER A 116 24.61 -12.37 -32.45
CA SER A 116 24.92 -11.79 -31.15
C SER A 116 23.68 -11.77 -30.27
N TRP A 117 23.88 -12.04 -28.99
CA TRP A 117 22.83 -12.09 -27.97
C TRP A 117 23.10 -11.04 -26.90
N GLU A 118 22.03 -10.42 -26.42
CA GLU A 118 22.04 -9.51 -25.29
C GLU A 118 21.11 -10.06 -24.21
N THR A 119 21.55 -10.01 -22.95
CA THR A 119 20.74 -10.42 -21.80
C THR A 119 19.98 -9.21 -21.29
N ILE A 120 18.65 -9.25 -21.41
CA ILE A 120 17.77 -8.29 -20.75
C ILE A 120 17.54 -8.79 -19.33
N PRO A 121 17.79 -7.96 -18.28
CA PRO A 121 17.59 -8.37 -16.90
C PRO A 121 16.11 -8.51 -16.55
N ASP A 122 15.81 -8.96 -15.33
CA ASP A 122 14.46 -9.00 -14.79
C ASP A 122 13.75 -7.64 -14.90
N GLN A 123 12.48 -7.66 -15.33
CA GLN A 123 11.66 -6.45 -15.48
C GLN A 123 10.35 -6.58 -14.74
N TYR A 124 9.90 -5.46 -14.17
CA TYR A 124 8.61 -5.32 -13.51
C TYR A 124 7.83 -4.17 -14.15
N ILE A 125 6.68 -4.48 -14.75
CA ILE A 125 5.79 -3.48 -15.34
C ILE A 125 4.65 -3.20 -14.36
N LYS A 126 4.79 -2.13 -13.58
CA LYS A 126 3.80 -1.71 -12.57
C LYS A 126 2.45 -1.37 -13.20
N GLY A 127 1.37 -1.59 -12.45
CA GLY A 127 0.00 -1.36 -12.89
C GLY A 127 -0.54 -2.43 -13.86
N THR A 128 0.30 -3.38 -14.27
CA THR A 128 -0.04 -4.39 -15.26
C THR A 128 -0.10 -5.78 -14.63
N ARG A 129 -1.06 -6.59 -15.07
CA ARG A 129 -1.13 -8.02 -14.74
C ARG A 129 -0.80 -8.85 -15.96
N CYS A 130 -0.23 -10.01 -15.72
CA CYS A 130 0.05 -10.97 -16.77
C CYS A 130 -1.21 -11.72 -17.13
N ARG A 131 -1.54 -11.67 -18.42
CA ARG A 131 -2.70 -12.33 -19.00
C ARG A 131 -2.22 -13.36 -20.00
N ARG A 132 -2.92 -14.49 -20.04
CA ARG A 132 -2.75 -15.51 -21.07
C ARG A 132 -4.04 -15.58 -21.87
N ASP A 133 -3.94 -15.47 -23.19
CA ASP A 133 -5.10 -15.64 -24.06
C ASP A 133 -5.37 -17.12 -24.37
N ARG A 134 -6.37 -17.38 -25.22
CA ARG A 134 -6.78 -18.74 -25.61
C ARG A 134 -5.70 -19.48 -26.40
N ASP A 135 -4.92 -18.75 -27.19
CA ASP A 135 -3.84 -19.30 -28.02
C ASP A 135 -2.55 -19.50 -27.21
N GLY A 136 -2.55 -19.03 -25.96
CA GLY A 136 -1.47 -19.20 -25.01
C GLY A 136 -0.44 -18.08 -25.02
N TYR A 137 -0.66 -17.02 -25.80
CA TYR A 137 0.20 -15.84 -25.77
C TYR A 137 0.02 -15.10 -24.45
N ARG A 138 1.15 -14.59 -23.95
CA ARG A 138 1.21 -13.84 -22.71
C ARG A 138 1.37 -12.36 -22.99
N THR A 139 0.57 -11.55 -22.30
CA THR A 139 0.61 -10.09 -22.35
C THR A 139 0.85 -9.56 -20.93
N PRO A 140 1.91 -8.77 -20.69
CA PRO A 140 2.99 -8.42 -21.61
C PRO A 140 3.81 -9.61 -22.12
N LYS A 141 4.41 -9.48 -23.31
CA LYS A 141 5.24 -10.53 -23.91
C LYS A 141 6.35 -10.94 -22.95
N GLY A 142 6.56 -12.24 -22.80
CA GLY A 142 7.57 -12.79 -21.89
C GLY A 142 7.17 -12.79 -20.42
N CYS A 143 6.00 -12.24 -20.03
CA CYS A 143 5.63 -12.26 -18.63
C CYS A 143 5.42 -13.69 -18.12
N THR A 144 6.03 -14.04 -16.99
CA THR A 144 5.86 -15.36 -16.35
C THR A 144 4.87 -15.36 -15.18
N ARG A 145 4.73 -14.25 -14.45
CA ARG A 145 3.86 -14.14 -13.27
C ARG A 145 3.43 -12.70 -12.97
N THR A 146 2.31 -12.57 -12.26
CA THR A 146 1.87 -11.29 -11.69
C THR A 146 2.30 -11.24 -10.23
N GLU A 147 3.13 -10.28 -9.90
CA GLU A 147 3.55 -9.99 -8.52
C GLU A 147 2.71 -8.83 -7.97
N ARG A 148 2.63 -8.71 -6.65
CA ARG A 148 2.20 -7.47 -6.01
C ARG A 148 3.41 -6.62 -5.68
N PHE A 149 3.22 -5.32 -5.57
CA PHE A 149 4.27 -4.40 -5.16
C PHE A 149 3.79 -3.40 -4.13
N ALA A 150 4.72 -2.88 -3.33
CA ALA A 150 4.50 -1.79 -2.41
C ALA A 150 5.73 -0.88 -2.34
N GLU A 151 5.46 0.41 -2.21
CA GLU A 151 6.44 1.50 -2.19
C GLU A 151 6.07 2.47 -1.08
N VAL A 152 7.10 3.07 -0.47
CA VAL A 152 6.98 4.11 0.54
C VAL A 152 7.66 5.34 0.00
N TYR A 153 6.99 6.46 0.12
CA TYR A 153 7.49 7.78 -0.28
C TYR A 153 7.63 8.65 0.96
N ILE A 154 8.69 9.43 1.01
CA ILE A 154 8.96 10.47 2.01
C ILE A 154 9.17 11.75 1.21
N GLU A 155 8.36 12.78 1.47
CA GLU A 155 8.40 14.04 0.69
C GLU A 155 8.26 13.83 -0.83
N ASN A 156 7.42 12.86 -1.22
CA ASN A 156 7.20 12.42 -2.61
C ASN A 156 8.42 11.75 -3.29
N GLU A 157 9.51 11.52 -2.57
CA GLU A 157 10.66 10.74 -3.04
C GLU A 157 10.56 9.30 -2.57
N LEU A 158 10.96 8.36 -3.42
CA LEU A 158 10.94 6.94 -3.09
C LEU A 158 11.97 6.63 -2.00
N ALA A 159 11.51 6.17 -0.84
CA ALA A 159 12.35 5.98 0.34
C ALA A 159 13.29 4.76 0.28
N GLY A 160 13.11 3.88 -0.71
CA GLY A 160 13.90 2.66 -0.89
C GLY A 160 13.43 1.82 -2.08
N PRO A 161 14.08 0.68 -2.40
CA PRO A 161 13.65 -0.21 -3.47
C PRO A 161 12.19 -0.65 -3.33
N THR A 162 11.53 -0.83 -4.48
CA THR A 162 10.18 -1.42 -4.54
C THR A 162 10.20 -2.84 -3.97
N TYR A 163 9.28 -3.13 -3.05
CA TYR A 163 9.13 -4.48 -2.50
C TYR A 163 8.09 -5.28 -3.29
N TYR A 164 8.47 -6.47 -3.78
CA TYR A 164 7.60 -7.38 -4.54
C TYR A 164 7.30 -8.68 -3.77
N TRP A 165 6.09 -9.24 -3.93
CA TRP A 165 5.66 -10.50 -3.31
C TRP A 165 4.46 -11.18 -3.99
#